data_AF-A0A7C4E496-F1
#
_entry.id   AF-A0A7C4E496-F1
#
_cell.length_a   1.000
_cell.length_b   1.000
_cell.length_c   1.000
_cell.angle_alpha   90.00
_cell.angle_beta   90.00
_cell.angle_gamma   90.00
#
_symmetry.space_group_name_H-M   'P 1'
#
loop_
_entity.id
_entity.type
_entity.pdbx_description
1 polymer ?
#
loop_
_entity_poly.entity_id
_entity_poly.type
_entity_poly.pdbx_seq_one_letter_code
_entity_poly.pdbx_strand_id
1 'polypeptide(L)'
;MRRHGRIALAAVAWLVLTGARAEVEFTPEEVRRILAHGPWPPAFARDPSNRASGNAAAIDLGRRLFADAPLSANGYVACVSCHQTDRAWTDGVPRARGIGPLDRNAPSVANAWLNRWFGWAARPTAYGWRACGRCSIRTKSARRRNAWSSASS
;
A
#
# COMPACT_ATOMS: atom_id res chain seq x y z
N MET A 1 48.69 -11.03 20.26
CA MET A 1 47.61 -11.44 19.32
C MET A 1 46.62 -12.46 19.91
N ARG A 2 47.05 -13.52 20.62
CA ARG A 2 46.16 -14.58 21.15
C ARG A 2 45.16 -14.18 22.26
N ARG A 3 45.48 -13.17 23.09
CA ARG A 3 44.58 -12.67 24.16
C ARG A 3 43.37 -11.90 23.62
N HIS A 4 43.56 -11.09 22.58
CA HIS A 4 42.47 -10.32 21.97
C HIS A 4 41.44 -11.21 21.27
N GLY A 5 41.88 -12.32 20.65
CA GLY A 5 40.97 -13.31 20.04
C GLY A 5 40.09 -14.05 21.06
N ARG A 6 40.62 -14.34 22.25
CA ARG A 6 39.86 -14.97 23.34
C ARG A 6 38.82 -14.03 23.95
N ILE A 7 39.16 -12.75 24.09
CA ILE A 7 38.23 -11.71 24.58
C ILE A 7 37.11 -11.47 23.56
N ALA A 8 37.43 -11.41 22.27
CA ALA A 8 36.43 -11.25 21.20
C ALA A 8 35.48 -12.45 21.12
N LEU A 9 35.99 -13.69 21.23
CA LEU A 9 35.16 -14.90 21.27
C LEU A 9 34.27 -14.96 22.51
N ALA A 10 34.77 -14.56 23.67
CA ALA A 10 33.97 -14.49 24.89
C ALA A 10 32.86 -13.42 24.78
N ALA A 11 33.15 -12.26 24.19
CA ALA A 11 32.16 -11.20 23.98
C ALA A 11 31.07 -11.59 22.98
N VAL A 12 31.43 -12.26 21.87
CA VAL A 12 30.47 -12.78 20.88
C VAL A 12 29.62 -13.90 21.48
N ALA A 13 30.22 -14.83 22.22
CA ALA A 13 29.49 -15.86 22.93
C ALA A 13 28.52 -15.24 23.95
N TRP A 14 28.96 -14.24 24.71
CA TRP A 14 28.10 -13.53 25.67
C TRP A 14 26.93 -12.84 24.97
N LEU A 15 27.15 -12.13 23.85
CA LEU A 15 26.09 -11.51 23.05
C LEU A 15 25.08 -12.52 22.48
N VAL A 16 25.54 -13.71 22.07
CA VAL A 16 24.67 -14.79 21.58
C VAL A 16 23.88 -15.43 22.73
N LEU A 17 24.49 -15.58 23.91
CA LEU A 17 23.88 -16.16 25.11
C LEU A 17 22.91 -15.19 25.83
N THR A 18 23.16 -13.89 25.79
CA THR A 18 22.27 -12.86 26.37
C THR A 18 21.22 -12.35 25.39
N GLY A 19 21.26 -12.78 24.13
CA GLY A 19 20.27 -12.49 23.10
C GLY A 19 18.91 -13.19 23.34
N ALA A 20 18.52 -13.38 24.60
CA ALA A 20 17.21 -13.87 24.98
C ALA A 20 16.17 -12.87 24.46
N ARG A 21 15.49 -13.25 23.37
CA ARG A 21 14.23 -12.61 23.01
C ARG A 21 13.29 -12.89 24.17
N ALA A 22 12.99 -11.87 24.97
CA ALA A 22 11.85 -11.94 25.86
C ALA A 22 10.63 -12.13 24.95
N GLU A 23 10.13 -13.36 24.84
CA GLU A 23 8.82 -13.57 24.26
C GLU A 23 7.84 -12.84 25.17
N VAL A 24 7.08 -11.92 24.58
CA VAL A 24 6.00 -11.24 25.28
C VAL A 24 4.88 -12.28 25.44
N GLU A 25 4.92 -13.02 26.54
CA GLU A 25 3.83 -13.94 26.90
C GLU A 25 2.67 -13.13 27.48
N PHE A 26 1.53 -13.17 26.80
CA PHE A 26 0.30 -12.56 27.29
C PHE A 26 -0.45 -13.54 28.20
N THR A 27 -0.93 -13.05 29.33
CA THR A 27 -1.83 -13.82 30.18
C THR A 27 -3.14 -14.16 29.44
N PRO A 28 -3.86 -15.24 29.81
CA PRO A 28 -5.13 -15.57 29.18
C PRO A 28 -6.19 -14.46 29.27
N GLU A 29 -6.09 -13.57 30.26
CA GLU A 29 -6.93 -12.37 30.38
C GLU A 29 -6.53 -11.29 29.37
N GLU A 30 -5.24 -11.04 29.20
CA GLU A 30 -4.74 -10.10 28.17
C GLU A 30 -5.08 -10.56 26.77
N VAL A 31 -4.91 -11.84 26.47
CA VAL A 31 -5.33 -12.42 25.18
C VAL A 31 -6.82 -12.20 24.96
N ARG A 32 -7.67 -12.45 25.97
CA ARG A 32 -9.12 -12.19 25.87
C ARG A 32 -9.43 -10.71 25.61
N ARG A 33 -8.74 -9.77 26.28
CA ARG A 33 -8.90 -8.33 26.04
C ARG A 33 -8.44 -7.91 24.64
N ILE A 34 -7.32 -8.45 24.16
CA ILE A 34 -6.81 -8.20 22.81
C ILE A 34 -7.81 -8.69 21.76
N LEU A 35 -8.30 -9.91 21.91
CA LEU A 35 -9.28 -10.50 21.00
C LEU A 35 -10.66 -9.81 21.06
N ALA A 36 -10.99 -9.14 22.17
CA ALA A 36 -12.22 -8.35 22.28
C ALA A 36 -12.26 -7.13 21.36
N HIS A 37 -11.12 -6.68 20.81
CA HIS A 37 -11.09 -5.61 19.79
C HIS A 37 -11.67 -6.02 18.44
N GLY A 38 -12.11 -7.28 18.32
CA GLY A 38 -12.95 -7.76 17.24
C GLY A 38 -12.31 -8.92 16.48
N PRO A 39 -13.11 -9.72 15.77
CA PRO A 39 -12.58 -10.72 14.87
C PRO A 39 -11.79 -10.03 13.76
N TRP A 40 -10.49 -10.29 13.73
CA TRP A 40 -9.60 -9.84 12.67
C TRP A 40 -9.27 -11.01 11.74
N PRO A 41 -9.39 -10.85 10.41
CA PRO A 41 -9.82 -9.64 9.68
C PRO A 41 -11.35 -9.43 9.73
N PRO A 42 -11.83 -8.19 9.62
CA PRO A 42 -13.26 -7.91 9.53
C PRO A 42 -13.85 -8.61 8.31
N ALA A 43 -15.10 -9.06 8.43
CA ALA A 43 -15.82 -9.61 7.31
C ALA A 43 -15.90 -8.58 6.17
N PHE A 44 -15.71 -9.04 4.93
CA PHE A 44 -15.85 -8.17 3.78
C PHE A 44 -17.30 -7.68 3.68
N ALA A 45 -17.48 -6.37 3.67
CA ALA A 45 -18.77 -5.72 3.46
C ALA A 45 -18.70 -4.84 2.22
N ARG A 46 -19.81 -4.74 1.49
CA ARG A 46 -19.91 -3.77 0.40
C ARG A 46 -19.83 -2.36 0.98
N ASP A 47 -18.98 -1.54 0.37
CA ASP A 47 -18.83 -0.13 0.70
C ASP A 47 -20.05 0.64 0.15
N PRO A 48 -20.91 1.20 1.00
CA PRO A 48 -22.11 1.92 0.55
C PRO A 48 -21.79 3.19 -0.22
N SER A 49 -20.58 3.76 -0.07
CA SER A 49 -20.14 4.94 -0.82
C SER A 49 -19.66 4.61 -2.24
N ASN A 50 -19.42 3.32 -2.53
CA ASN A 50 -18.96 2.85 -3.83
C ASN A 50 -20.03 1.98 -4.50
N ARG A 51 -20.76 2.57 -5.45
CA ARG A 51 -21.79 1.89 -6.25
C ARG A 51 -21.33 0.61 -6.96
N ALA A 52 -20.02 0.46 -7.19
CA ALA A 52 -19.43 -0.71 -7.85
C ALA A 52 -18.86 -1.73 -6.86
N SER A 53 -19.00 -1.51 -5.55
CA SER A 53 -18.47 -2.40 -4.52
C SER A 53 -19.05 -3.81 -4.65
N GLY A 54 -18.18 -4.82 -4.65
CA GLY A 54 -18.55 -6.23 -4.83
C GLY A 54 -18.91 -6.65 -6.25
N ASN A 55 -18.86 -5.75 -7.25
CA ASN A 55 -19.08 -6.12 -8.65
C ASN A 55 -17.80 -6.72 -9.27
N ALA A 56 -17.87 -7.99 -9.69
CA ALA A 56 -16.73 -8.72 -10.24
C ALA A 56 -16.12 -8.07 -11.50
N ALA A 57 -16.96 -7.54 -12.41
CA ALA A 57 -16.48 -6.86 -13.61
C ALA A 57 -15.76 -5.55 -13.27
N ALA A 58 -16.24 -4.82 -12.27
CA ALA A 58 -15.57 -3.61 -11.79
C ALA A 58 -14.22 -3.92 -11.11
N ILE A 59 -14.16 -5.02 -10.35
CA ILE A 59 -12.91 -5.50 -9.72
C ILE A 59 -11.88 -5.86 -10.79
N ASP A 60 -12.27 -6.63 -11.82
CA ASP A 60 -11.36 -7.01 -12.91
C ASP A 60 -10.87 -5.80 -13.70
N LEU A 61 -11.77 -4.86 -14.00
CA LEU A 61 -11.40 -3.59 -14.64
C LEU A 61 -10.41 -2.81 -13.78
N GLY A 62 -10.68 -2.68 -12.48
CA GLY A 62 -9.79 -1.99 -11.53
C GLY A 62 -8.38 -2.60 -11.50
N ARG A 63 -8.29 -3.93 -11.48
CA ARG A 63 -7.01 -4.66 -11.54
C ARG A 63 -6.22 -4.33 -12.81
N ARG A 64 -6.89 -4.25 -13.97
CA ARG A 64 -6.23 -3.87 -15.24
C ARG A 64 -5.76 -2.42 -15.21
N LEU A 65 -6.60 -1.49 -14.75
CA LEU A 65 -6.26 -0.07 -14.66
C LEU A 65 -5.11 0.19 -13.68
N PHE A 66 -5.02 -0.58 -12.59
CA PHE A 66 -3.95 -0.47 -11.60
C PHE A 66 -2.56 -0.71 -12.21
N ALA A 67 -2.49 -1.50 -13.28
CA ALA A 67 -1.27 -1.80 -14.03
C ALA A 67 -1.11 -0.99 -15.34
N ASP A 68 -2.04 -0.10 -15.68
CA ASP A 68 -2.07 0.60 -16.99
C ASP A 68 -1.22 1.88 -16.99
N ALA A 69 0.06 1.75 -17.33
CA ALA A 69 1.01 2.87 -17.41
C ALA A 69 0.59 4.01 -18.38
N PRO A 70 -0.03 3.74 -19.54
CA PRO A 70 -0.63 4.76 -20.40
C PRO A 70 -1.63 5.73 -19.74
N LEU A 71 -2.10 5.47 -18.52
CA LEU A 71 -2.92 6.42 -17.77
C LEU A 71 -2.11 7.60 -17.22
N SER A 72 -0.80 7.44 -17.01
CA SER A 72 0.07 8.54 -16.58
C SER A 72 0.30 9.58 -17.66
N ALA A 73 0.62 10.80 -17.25
CA ALA A 73 0.83 11.92 -18.18
C ALA A 73 2.01 11.68 -19.15
N ASN A 74 3.02 10.92 -18.72
CA ASN A 74 4.17 10.52 -19.55
C ASN A 74 4.01 9.11 -20.17
N GLY A 75 2.99 8.34 -19.77
CA GLY A 75 2.74 6.99 -20.27
C GLY A 75 3.63 5.87 -19.69
N TYR A 76 4.46 6.18 -18.68
CA TYR A 76 5.45 5.24 -18.14
C TYR A 76 5.19 4.81 -16.69
N VAL A 77 4.26 5.45 -15.97
CA VAL A 77 3.99 5.19 -14.56
C VAL A 77 2.60 4.61 -14.37
N ALA A 78 2.49 3.51 -13.64
CA ALA A 78 1.22 2.90 -13.23
C ALA A 78 1.10 2.90 -11.70
N CYS A 79 -0.06 2.53 -11.15
CA CYS A 79 -0.23 2.41 -9.70
C CYS A 79 0.72 1.34 -9.14
N VAL A 80 0.88 0.21 -9.85
CA VAL A 80 1.83 -0.87 -9.52
C VAL A 80 3.30 -0.41 -9.48
N SER A 81 3.67 0.69 -10.14
CA SER A 81 5.05 1.17 -10.14
C SER A 81 5.51 1.56 -8.72
N CYS A 82 4.60 2.12 -7.92
CA CYS A 82 4.86 2.53 -6.54
C CYS A 82 4.17 1.63 -5.48
N HIS A 83 3.21 0.79 -5.88
CA HIS A 83 2.48 -0.10 -4.97
C HIS A 83 2.68 -1.56 -5.38
N GLN A 84 3.87 -2.08 -5.10
CA GLN A 84 4.33 -3.37 -5.60
C GLN A 84 3.86 -4.51 -4.69
N THR A 85 3.27 -5.56 -5.29
CA THR A 85 2.66 -6.67 -4.54
C THR A 85 3.66 -7.46 -3.70
N ASP A 86 4.89 -7.64 -4.22
CA ASP A 86 6.02 -8.28 -3.55
C ASP A 86 6.63 -7.43 -2.41
N ARG A 87 6.23 -6.16 -2.30
CA ARG A 87 6.66 -5.23 -1.25
C ARG A 87 5.51 -4.75 -0.39
N ALA A 88 4.58 -5.65 -0.09
CA ALA A 88 3.38 -5.35 0.70
C ALA A 88 2.63 -4.12 0.19
N TRP A 89 2.54 -3.97 -1.13
CA TRP A 89 1.88 -2.86 -1.83
C TRP A 89 2.52 -1.48 -1.59
N THR A 90 3.83 -1.44 -1.37
CA THR A 90 4.66 -0.23 -1.24
C THR A 90 5.73 -0.16 -2.35
N ASP A 91 6.54 0.90 -2.36
CA ASP A 91 7.68 1.07 -3.25
C ASP A 91 9.00 0.56 -2.63
N GLY A 92 9.02 0.36 -1.30
CA GLY A 92 10.19 -0.06 -0.54
C GLY A 92 11.32 0.98 -0.46
N VAL A 93 11.04 2.26 -0.72
CA VAL A 93 12.05 3.33 -0.69
C VAL A 93 11.65 4.49 0.22
N PRO A 94 12.61 5.24 0.81
CA PRO A 94 12.28 6.35 1.71
C PRO A 94 11.55 7.52 1.04
N ARG A 95 11.73 7.68 -0.28
CA ARG A 95 11.06 8.70 -1.10
C ARG A 95 10.70 8.10 -2.45
N ALA A 96 9.42 8.21 -2.81
CA ALA A 96 8.89 7.66 -4.04
C ALA A 96 9.43 8.40 -5.27
N ARG A 97 9.40 7.71 -6.41
CA ARG A 97 9.65 8.31 -7.72
C ARG A 97 8.42 8.07 -8.59
N GLY A 98 7.62 9.12 -8.79
CA GLY A 98 6.52 9.12 -9.74
C GLY A 98 7.02 9.52 -11.13
N ILE A 99 6.29 10.40 -11.80
CA ILE A 99 6.79 11.07 -13.01
C ILE A 99 8.05 11.91 -12.70
N GLY A 100 8.17 12.37 -11.45
CA GLY A 100 9.36 13.01 -10.90
C GLY A 100 9.61 12.58 -9.45
N PRO A 101 10.67 13.09 -8.81
CA PRO A 101 10.96 12.82 -7.41
C PRO A 101 9.86 13.38 -6.49
N LEU A 102 9.55 12.63 -5.43
CA LEU A 102 8.57 13.01 -4.41
C LEU A 102 9.24 13.21 -3.05
N ASP A 103 8.55 13.89 -2.15
CA ASP A 103 9.02 14.22 -0.80
C ASP A 103 8.70 13.14 0.24
N ARG A 104 7.82 12.19 -0.10
CA ARG A 104 7.36 11.08 0.75
C ARG A 104 7.45 9.75 0.02
N ASN A 105 7.48 8.65 0.78
CA ASN A 105 7.30 7.30 0.25
C ASN A 105 5.85 7.01 -0.10
N ALA A 106 5.62 5.99 -0.93
CA ALA A 106 4.29 5.48 -1.19
C ALA A 106 3.79 4.63 0.01
N PRO A 107 2.67 5.00 0.66
CA PRO A 107 2.08 4.16 1.71
C PRO A 107 1.55 2.86 1.11
N SER A 108 1.39 1.81 1.92
CA SER A 108 0.76 0.58 1.45
C SER A 108 -0.71 0.84 1.07
N VAL A 109 -1.17 0.23 -0.03
CA VAL A 109 -2.60 0.17 -0.37
C VAL A 109 -3.27 -1.12 0.10
N ALA A 110 -2.51 -2.01 0.76
CA ALA A 110 -3.10 -3.17 1.43
C ALA A 110 -4.10 -2.69 2.49
N ASN A 111 -5.28 -3.30 2.51
CA ASN A 111 -6.35 -2.97 3.45
C ASN A 111 -6.81 -1.50 3.44
N ALA A 112 -6.51 -0.73 2.37
CA ALA A 112 -6.87 0.68 2.28
C ALA A 112 -8.39 0.92 2.37
N TRP A 113 -9.21 -0.08 2.07
CA TRP A 113 -10.67 -0.04 2.22
C TRP A 113 -11.13 0.11 3.68
N LEU A 114 -10.28 -0.24 4.66
CA LEU A 114 -10.54 -0.02 6.08
C LEU A 114 -10.21 1.41 6.53
N ASN A 115 -9.51 2.19 5.70
CA ASN A 115 -9.09 3.53 6.06
C ASN A 115 -10.23 4.53 5.84
N ARG A 116 -10.47 5.36 6.85
CA ARG A 116 -11.35 6.54 6.71
C ARG A 116 -10.68 7.68 5.95
N TRP A 117 -9.35 7.78 6.05
CA TRP A 117 -8.55 8.86 5.49
C TRP A 117 -7.38 8.29 4.67
N PHE A 118 -7.08 8.92 3.54
CA PHE A 118 -6.03 8.47 2.62
C PHE A 118 -4.83 9.42 2.60
N GLY A 119 -3.65 8.86 2.28
CA GLY A 119 -2.39 9.59 2.21
C GLY A 119 -1.81 9.95 3.57
N TRP A 120 -0.70 10.69 3.57
CA TRP A 120 0.05 11.03 4.79
C TRP A 120 -0.55 12.18 5.61
N ALA A 121 -1.28 13.08 4.97
CA ALA A 121 -1.79 14.29 5.63
C ALA A 121 -3.26 14.19 6.06
N ALA A 122 -3.96 13.10 5.72
CA ALA A 122 -5.38 12.88 6.02
C ALA A 122 -6.29 14.10 5.74
N ARG A 123 -5.95 14.96 4.76
CA ARG A 123 -6.67 16.21 4.51
C ARG A 123 -7.91 15.96 3.64
N PRO A 124 -9.09 16.53 3.99
CA PRO A 124 -10.34 16.39 3.24
C PRO A 124 -10.38 17.14 1.91
N THR A 125 -9.38 17.99 1.61
CA THR A 125 -9.30 18.67 0.32
C THR A 125 -8.54 17.81 -0.68
N ALA A 126 -8.90 17.90 -1.96
CA ALA A 126 -8.36 17.18 -3.13
C ALA A 126 -6.82 17.20 -3.32
N TYR A 127 -6.07 17.67 -2.33
CA TYR A 127 -4.62 17.71 -2.22
C TYR A 127 -4.02 16.45 -1.56
N GLY A 128 -4.81 15.58 -0.93
CA GLY A 128 -4.33 14.32 -0.35
C GLY A 128 -3.76 13.31 -1.36
N TRP A 129 -4.09 13.47 -2.64
CA TRP A 129 -3.56 12.67 -3.75
C TRP A 129 -2.29 13.27 -4.39
N ARG A 130 -1.76 14.40 -3.88
CA ARG A 130 -0.51 15.00 -4.41
C ARG A 130 0.77 14.25 -4.04
N ALA A 131 0.67 13.15 -3.29
CA ALA A 131 1.76 12.17 -3.22
C ALA A 131 1.93 11.41 -4.56
N CYS A 132 0.90 11.38 -5.42
CA CYS A 132 1.06 11.20 -6.86
C CYS A 132 0.95 12.58 -7.53
N GLY A 133 1.90 13.46 -7.23
CA GLY A 133 2.03 14.76 -7.88
C GLY A 133 2.04 14.56 -9.40
N ARG A 134 0.97 15.01 -10.07
CA ARG A 134 0.82 15.02 -11.54
C ARG A 134 0.63 13.64 -12.19
N CYS A 135 -0.18 12.74 -11.63
CA CYS A 135 -0.91 11.79 -12.48
C CYS A 135 -2.21 12.45 -12.93
N SER A 136 -2.14 13.39 -13.88
CA SER A 136 -3.33 13.77 -14.64
C SER A 136 -3.69 12.53 -15.45
N ILE A 137 -4.60 11.70 -14.92
CA ILE A 137 -5.21 10.64 -15.70
C ILE A 137 -5.80 11.34 -16.90
N ARG A 138 -5.14 11.23 -18.06
CA ARG A 138 -5.69 11.70 -19.32
C ARG A 138 -6.88 10.80 -19.53
N THR A 139 -8.07 11.29 -19.22
CA THR A 139 -9.29 10.56 -19.50
C THR A 139 -9.33 10.34 -21.00
N LYS A 140 -8.99 9.13 -21.46
CA LYS A 140 -9.25 8.67 -22.83
C LYS A 140 -10.76 8.70 -23.15
N SER A 141 -11.63 9.09 -22.20
CA SER A 141 -13.05 9.34 -22.43
C SER A 141 -13.32 10.47 -23.42
N ALA A 142 -12.37 11.40 -23.66
CA ALA A 142 -12.56 12.41 -24.70
C ALA A 142 -12.44 11.83 -26.13
N ARG A 143 -11.64 10.77 -26.36
CA ARG A 143 -11.44 10.18 -27.69
C ARG A 143 -12.36 8.99 -27.99
N ARG A 144 -12.91 8.31 -26.97
CA ARG A 144 -13.82 7.17 -27.15
C ARG A 144 -15.31 7.53 -27.13
N ARG A 145 -15.71 8.77 -26.83
CA ARG A 145 -17.11 9.20 -27.01
C ARG A 145 -17.56 9.17 -28.46
N ASN A 146 -16.64 9.23 -29.43
CA ASN A 146 -16.99 9.31 -30.85
C ASN A 146 -17.08 7.92 -31.52
N ALA A 147 -16.71 6.84 -30.80
CA ALA A 147 -16.74 5.48 -31.34
C ALA A 147 -17.97 4.67 -30.86
N TRP A 148 -18.68 5.15 -29.84
CA TRP A 148 -19.90 4.51 -29.35
C TRP A 148 -21.17 5.09 -30.00
N SER A 149 -21.10 6.33 -30.51
CA SER A 149 -22.20 7.01 -31.21
C SER A 149 -22.37 6.60 -32.68
N SER A 150 -21.40 5.90 -33.26
CA SER A 150 -21.39 5.48 -34.67
C SER A 150 -21.66 3.98 -34.87
N ALA A 151 -21.92 3.24 -33.78
CA ALA A 151 -22.31 1.83 -33.81
C ALA A 151 -23.80 1.61 -33.49
N SER A 152 -24.58 2.70 -33.41
CA SER A 152 -26.01 2.70 -33.07
C SER A 152 -26.83 3.55 -34.04
N SER A 153 -26.41 3.62 -35.31
CA SER A 153 -27.19 4.14 -36.43
C SER A 153 -27.20 3.14 -37.57
#